data_AF-A0A7C3X0F3-F1
#
_entry.id   AF-A0A7C3X0F3-F1
#
_cell.length_a   1.000
_cell.length_b   1.000
_cell.length_c   1.000
_cell.angle_alpha   90.00
_cell.angle_beta   90.00
_cell.angle_gamma   90.00
#
_symmetry.space_group_name_H-M   'P 1'
#
loop_
_entity.id
_entity.type
_entity.pdbx_description
1 polymer ?
#
loop_
_entity_poly.entity_id
_entity_poly.type
_entity_poly.pdbx_seq_one_letter_code
_entity_poly.pdbx_strand_id
1 'polypeptide(L)'
;MNIVPIDGGICASLGFESSAASAGIKNPENKRLDCALVFSKDKATVAGTFTTNRVKAAPVLWCQRICAKGEAQAVFINSGNANACTGERGLNDVEKIAEEVATLLKIDKTQVLVMSTGVIGVPLPMDRIKKGVNECVKSLSSENHLNSAKAIMTTDTVPKEYAVAVQLSEGIVRIGGMAKGAGMICPNMATMLSVITTDAGITK
;
A
#
# COMPACT_ATOMS: atom_id res chain seq x y z
N MET A 1 -2.78 -21.77 -20.90
CA MET A 1 -3.18 -20.61 -20.08
C MET A 1 -2.81 -19.36 -20.88
N ASN A 2 -3.79 -18.56 -21.29
CA ASN A 2 -3.54 -17.34 -22.05
C ASN A 2 -3.42 -16.17 -21.05
N ILE A 3 -2.29 -15.47 -21.07
CA ILE A 3 -1.99 -14.33 -20.20
C ILE A 3 -1.78 -13.13 -21.12
N VAL A 4 -2.64 -12.12 -20.99
CA VAL A 4 -2.65 -10.95 -21.86
C VAL A 4 -2.41 -9.69 -21.03
N PRO A 5 -1.43 -8.83 -21.36
CA PRO A 5 -1.26 -7.54 -20.69
C PRO A 5 -2.50 -6.66 -20.86
N ILE A 6 -2.87 -5.95 -19.80
CA ILE A 6 -3.99 -4.99 -19.79
C ILE A 6 -3.58 -3.71 -19.06
N ASP A 7 -4.33 -2.64 -19.25
CA ASP A 7 -4.17 -1.38 -18.52
C ASP A 7 -4.87 -1.41 -17.15
N GLY A 8 -4.67 -0.35 -16.35
CA GLY A 8 -5.35 -0.16 -15.06
C GLY A 8 -4.50 -0.46 -13.82
N GLY A 9 -3.29 -1.01 -13.99
CA GLY A 9 -2.34 -1.23 -12.89
C GLY A 9 -2.97 -1.95 -11.70
N ILE A 10 -2.81 -1.39 -10.49
CA ILE A 10 -3.40 -1.94 -9.25
C ILE A 10 -4.94 -1.97 -9.23
N CYS A 11 -5.59 -1.18 -10.09
CA CYS A 11 -7.06 -1.10 -10.21
C CYS A 11 -7.61 -1.90 -11.40
N ALA A 12 -6.77 -2.63 -12.14
CA ALA A 12 -7.24 -3.48 -13.23
C ALA A 12 -8.19 -4.59 -12.73
N SER A 13 -7.95 -5.07 -11.50
CA SER A 13 -8.81 -6.04 -10.81
C SER A 13 -10.15 -5.40 -10.44
N LEU A 14 -11.24 -6.07 -10.77
CA LEU A 14 -12.58 -5.58 -10.45
C LEU A 14 -12.77 -5.45 -8.94
N GLY A 15 -13.50 -4.40 -8.52
CA GLY A 15 -13.77 -4.14 -7.10
C GLY A 15 -12.68 -3.36 -6.36
N PHE A 16 -11.57 -3.01 -7.02
CA PHE A 16 -10.49 -2.23 -6.42
C PHE A 16 -10.46 -0.77 -6.90
N GLU A 17 -10.22 0.13 -5.95
CA GLU A 17 -9.98 1.55 -6.18
C GLU A 17 -8.65 1.95 -5.55
N SER A 18 -8.05 3.02 -6.05
CA SER A 18 -6.86 3.60 -5.45
C SER A 18 -6.91 5.12 -5.48
N SER A 19 -6.05 5.73 -4.70
CA SER A 19 -5.87 7.18 -4.68
C SER A 19 -4.46 7.55 -4.24
N ALA A 20 -4.15 8.84 -4.40
CA ALA A 20 -2.90 9.41 -3.98
C ALA A 20 -3.07 10.84 -3.48
N ALA A 21 -2.22 11.24 -2.55
CA ALA A 21 -2.21 12.58 -1.99
C ALA A 21 -0.77 13.08 -1.79
N SER A 22 -0.63 14.41 -1.76
CA SER A 22 0.61 15.12 -1.41
C SER A 22 0.47 15.69 -0.01
N ALA A 23 0.97 14.95 0.99
CA ALA A 23 0.95 15.31 2.39
C ALA A 23 2.22 16.03 2.87
N GLY A 24 3.30 16.01 2.09
CA GLY A 24 4.56 16.66 2.47
C GLY A 24 5.27 15.95 3.61
N ILE A 25 5.26 14.62 3.60
CA ILE A 25 5.78 13.74 4.66
C ILE A 25 7.26 13.98 4.88
N LYS A 26 8.07 14.01 3.81
CA LYS A 26 9.51 14.31 3.92
C LYS A 26 9.78 15.81 3.97
N ASN A 27 9.17 16.58 3.08
CA ASN A 27 9.34 18.02 2.97
C ASN A 27 7.98 18.66 2.66
N PRO A 28 7.44 19.54 3.53
CA PRO A 28 6.13 20.17 3.33
C PRO A 28 6.09 21.16 2.14
N GLU A 29 7.24 21.65 1.69
CA GLU A 29 7.34 22.55 0.53
C GLU A 29 7.27 21.78 -0.80
N ASN A 30 7.48 20.47 -0.75
CA ASN A 30 7.43 19.61 -1.92
C ASN A 30 6.01 19.08 -2.14
N LYS A 31 5.41 19.40 -3.30
CA LYS A 31 4.06 18.97 -3.70
C LYS A 31 4.01 17.59 -4.36
N ARG A 32 5.05 16.76 -4.21
CA ARG A 32 5.05 15.40 -4.75
C ARG A 32 4.01 14.55 -4.02
N LEU A 33 3.39 13.64 -4.75
CA LEU A 33 2.59 12.58 -4.16
C LEU A 33 3.46 11.74 -3.21
N ASP A 34 2.99 11.52 -1.99
CA ASP A 34 3.71 10.78 -0.96
C ASP A 34 2.81 9.97 -0.02
N CYS A 35 1.50 9.94 -0.29
CA CYS A 35 0.53 9.02 0.28
C CYS A 35 -0.23 8.31 -0.83
N ALA A 36 -0.46 7.00 -0.69
CA ALA A 36 -1.36 6.21 -1.52
C ALA A 36 -2.33 5.42 -0.64
N LEU A 37 -3.52 5.15 -1.17
CA LEU A 37 -4.48 4.23 -0.60
C LEU A 37 -4.93 3.27 -1.70
N VAL A 38 -4.94 1.97 -1.40
CA VAL A 38 -5.63 0.95 -2.20
C VAL A 38 -6.79 0.44 -1.37
N PHE A 39 -7.97 0.31 -1.97
CA PHE A 39 -9.18 -0.09 -1.29
C PHE A 39 -9.94 -1.14 -2.11
N SER A 40 -10.37 -2.21 -1.44
CA SER A 40 -11.29 -3.22 -1.96
C SER A 40 -12.70 -2.91 -1.47
N LYS A 41 -13.65 -2.78 -2.41
CA LYS A 41 -15.06 -2.54 -2.09
C LYS A 41 -15.66 -3.66 -1.23
N ASP A 42 -15.18 -4.88 -1.43
CA ASP A 42 -15.54 -6.07 -0.67
C ASP A 42 -14.41 -6.52 0.26
N LYS A 43 -14.72 -7.36 1.25
CA LYS A 43 -13.69 -8.03 2.05
C LYS A 43 -12.82 -8.90 1.15
N ALA A 44 -11.51 -8.70 1.19
CA ALA A 44 -10.56 -9.46 0.38
C ALA A 44 -9.71 -10.38 1.27
N THR A 45 -9.48 -11.61 0.78
CA THR A 45 -8.44 -12.47 1.34
C THR A 45 -7.08 -11.81 1.14
N VAL A 46 -6.24 -11.82 2.17
CA VAL A 46 -4.94 -11.17 2.13
C VAL A 46 -3.81 -12.12 2.50
N ALA A 47 -2.74 -12.06 1.72
CA ALA A 47 -1.48 -12.71 2.00
C ALA A 47 -0.35 -11.68 1.94
N GLY A 48 0.71 -11.88 2.70
CA GLY A 48 1.86 -10.96 2.72
C GLY A 48 3.16 -11.69 2.97
N THR A 49 4.19 -11.29 2.24
CA THR A 49 5.58 -11.66 2.52
C THR A 49 6.31 -10.44 3.04
N PHE A 50 7.23 -10.64 3.97
CA PHE A 50 7.83 -9.56 4.74
C PHE A 50 9.33 -9.76 4.89
N THR A 51 10.07 -8.66 5.04
CA THR A 51 11.52 -8.69 5.25
C THR A 51 11.93 -9.67 6.36
N THR A 52 12.95 -10.48 6.07
CA THR A 52 13.56 -11.39 7.04
C THR A 52 14.55 -10.66 7.96
N ASN A 53 14.81 -9.38 7.72
CA ASN A 53 15.71 -8.57 8.55
C ASN A 53 15.29 -8.61 10.03
N ARG A 54 16.28 -8.67 10.93
CA ARG A 54 16.08 -8.62 12.38
C ARG A 54 15.49 -7.27 12.82
N VAL A 55 15.87 -6.19 12.14
CA VAL A 55 15.32 -4.85 12.36
C VAL A 55 14.11 -4.66 11.45
N LYS A 56 12.92 -4.76 12.02
CA LYS A 56 11.64 -4.57 11.32
C LYS A 56 11.04 -3.21 11.68
N ALA A 57 10.53 -2.51 10.67
CA ALA A 57 9.78 -1.29 10.86
C ALA A 57 8.44 -1.57 11.57
N ALA A 58 7.90 -0.59 12.28
CA ALA A 58 6.57 -0.69 12.88
C ALA A 58 5.46 -1.17 11.89
N PRO A 59 5.36 -0.64 10.65
CA PRO A 59 4.36 -1.11 9.68
C PRO A 59 4.52 -2.57 9.27
N VAL A 60 5.74 -3.13 9.29
CA VAL A 60 5.96 -4.55 8.98
C VAL A 60 5.34 -5.42 10.07
N LEU A 61 5.58 -5.09 11.34
CA LEU A 61 5.05 -5.84 12.48
C LEU A 61 3.51 -5.77 12.54
N TRP A 62 2.93 -4.62 12.18
CA TRP A 62 1.49 -4.44 12.06
C TRP A 62 0.90 -5.34 10.96
N CYS A 63 1.44 -5.26 9.74
CA CYS A 63 0.94 -6.02 8.60
C CYS A 63 1.09 -7.53 8.80
N GLN A 64 2.15 -8.01 9.48
CA GLN A 64 2.29 -9.42 9.84
C GLN A 64 1.11 -9.93 10.69
N ARG A 65 0.63 -9.13 11.65
CA ARG A 65 -0.52 -9.50 12.49
C ARG A 65 -1.83 -9.53 11.71
N ILE A 66 -2.03 -8.58 10.80
CA ILE A 66 -3.24 -8.55 9.95
C ILE A 66 -3.24 -9.69 8.95
N CYS A 67 -2.12 -9.91 8.23
CA CYS A 67 -2.04 -10.99 7.26
C CYS A 67 -2.21 -12.38 7.89
N ALA A 68 -1.84 -12.57 9.16
CA ALA A 68 -2.14 -13.82 9.89
C ALA A 68 -3.65 -14.08 10.05
N LYS A 69 -4.48 -13.02 10.08
CA LYS A 69 -5.95 -13.15 10.08
C LYS A 69 -6.51 -13.49 8.70
N GLY A 70 -5.80 -13.15 7.63
CA GLY A 70 -6.11 -13.56 6.26
C GLY A 70 -7.18 -12.73 5.56
N GLU A 71 -7.63 -11.63 6.15
CA GLU A 71 -8.58 -10.70 5.53
C GLU A 71 -8.12 -9.24 5.69
N ALA A 72 -8.27 -8.43 4.64
CA ALA A 72 -8.08 -6.99 4.67
C ALA A 72 -8.94 -6.31 3.60
N GLN A 73 -9.10 -4.99 3.67
CA GLN A 73 -9.81 -4.19 2.68
C GLN A 73 -9.04 -2.97 2.21
N ALA A 74 -8.06 -2.49 2.98
CA ALA A 74 -7.30 -1.30 2.62
C ALA A 74 -5.80 -1.48 2.82
N VAL A 75 -5.02 -0.80 1.98
CA VAL A 75 -3.57 -0.64 2.15
C VAL A 75 -3.25 0.85 2.05
N PHE A 76 -2.89 1.47 3.17
CA PHE A 76 -2.36 2.83 3.18
C PHE A 76 -0.83 2.80 3.10
N ILE A 77 -0.26 3.62 2.23
CA ILE A 77 1.18 3.64 1.97
C ILE A 77 1.68 5.07 2.03
N ASN A 78 2.71 5.33 2.84
CA ASN A 78 3.41 6.62 2.82
C ASN A 78 4.85 6.47 2.31
N SER A 79 5.34 7.47 1.57
CA SER A 79 6.75 7.58 1.17
C SER A 79 7.42 8.78 1.84
N GLY A 80 8.75 8.74 1.93
CA GLY A 80 9.56 9.79 2.56
C GLY A 80 9.94 9.54 4.02
N ASN A 81 9.23 8.65 4.72
CA ASN A 81 9.54 8.21 6.08
C ASN A 81 9.22 6.71 6.22
N ALA A 82 10.17 5.91 6.69
CA ALA A 82 10.03 4.46 6.78
C ALA A 82 9.32 3.97 8.07
N ASN A 83 9.14 4.85 9.06
CA ASN A 83 8.70 4.51 10.41
C ASN A 83 9.42 3.26 10.97
N ALA A 84 10.73 3.24 10.78
CA ALA A 84 11.62 2.18 11.22
C ALA A 84 12.52 2.71 12.33
N CYS A 85 12.85 1.86 13.31
CA CYS A 85 13.66 2.24 14.48
C CYS A 85 13.04 3.39 15.30
N THR A 86 11.72 3.43 15.41
CA THR A 86 10.94 4.49 16.11
C THR A 86 10.30 4.02 17.42
N GLY A 87 10.59 2.79 17.85
CA GLY A 87 10.13 2.23 19.13
C GLY A 87 8.61 2.11 19.23
N GLU A 88 8.09 2.16 20.46
CA GLU A 88 6.65 2.08 20.76
C GLU A 88 5.85 3.21 20.10
N ARG A 89 6.44 4.42 20.00
CA ARG A 89 5.82 5.53 19.28
C ARG A 89 5.49 5.15 17.85
N GLY A 90 6.43 4.52 17.15
CA GLY A 90 6.21 4.07 15.78
C GLY A 90 5.07 3.06 15.63
N LEU A 91 4.93 2.14 16.59
CA LEU A 91 3.83 1.16 16.62
C LEU A 91 2.48 1.86 16.84
N ASN A 92 2.42 2.78 17.81
CA ASN A 92 1.21 3.55 18.10
C ASN A 92 0.83 4.46 16.92
N ASP A 93 1.81 5.02 16.21
CA ASP A 93 1.57 5.84 15.02
C ASP A 93 0.93 5.00 13.89
N VAL A 94 1.38 3.75 13.67
CA VAL A 94 0.76 2.85 12.67
C VAL A 94 -0.68 2.51 13.05
N GLU A 95 -0.94 2.19 14.31
CA GLU A 95 -2.29 1.89 14.79
C GLU A 95 -3.24 3.07 14.57
N LYS A 96 -2.79 4.29 14.88
CA LYS A 96 -3.57 5.53 14.63
C LYS A 96 -3.84 5.77 13.15
N ILE A 97 -2.90 5.43 12.26
CA ILE A 97 -3.13 5.51 10.81
C ILE A 97 -4.22 4.54 10.40
N ALA A 98 -4.11 3.28 10.85
CA ALA A 98 -5.10 2.26 10.55
C ALA A 98 -6.49 2.65 11.07
N GLU A 99 -6.57 3.21 12.28
CA GLU A 99 -7.81 3.73 12.88
C GLU A 99 -8.43 4.88 12.07
N GLU A 100 -7.62 5.84 11.62
CA GLU A 100 -8.10 6.97 10.82
C GLU A 100 -8.66 6.48 9.47
N VAL A 101 -7.91 5.63 8.77
CA VAL A 101 -8.34 5.04 7.49
C VAL A 101 -9.62 4.24 7.69
N ALA A 102 -9.66 3.40 8.72
CA ALA A 102 -10.80 2.54 9.01
C ALA A 102 -12.06 3.34 9.35
N THR A 103 -11.92 4.40 10.13
CA THR A 103 -13.02 5.30 10.48
C THR A 103 -13.62 5.96 9.25
N LEU A 104 -12.78 6.48 8.36
CA LEU A 104 -13.24 7.16 7.14
C LEU A 104 -13.86 6.19 6.12
N LEU A 105 -13.35 4.95 6.03
CA LEU A 105 -13.87 3.91 5.15
C LEU A 105 -15.00 3.08 5.78
N LYS A 106 -15.30 3.27 7.07
CA LYS A 106 -16.29 2.50 7.85
C LYS A 106 -16.01 0.99 7.86
N ILE A 107 -14.74 0.63 8.02
CA ILE A 107 -14.26 -0.76 8.16
C ILE A 107 -13.59 -0.96 9.52
N ASP A 108 -13.19 -2.18 9.85
CA ASP A 108 -12.41 -2.44 11.06
C ASP A 108 -10.93 -2.08 10.85
N LYS A 109 -10.27 -1.50 11.87
CA LYS A 109 -8.84 -1.14 11.78
C LYS A 109 -7.93 -2.32 11.45
N THR A 110 -8.33 -3.52 11.86
CA THR A 110 -7.60 -4.76 11.56
C THR A 110 -7.80 -5.26 10.14
N GLN A 111 -8.55 -4.53 9.31
CA GLN A 111 -8.63 -4.70 7.86
C GLN A 111 -7.78 -3.68 7.08
N VAL A 112 -6.99 -2.85 7.78
CA VAL A 112 -6.14 -1.82 7.16
C VAL A 112 -4.66 -2.19 7.31
N LEU A 113 -4.02 -2.54 6.20
CA LEU A 113 -2.56 -2.65 6.11
C LEU A 113 -1.94 -1.25 6.01
N VAL A 114 -0.77 -1.08 6.62
CA VAL A 114 -0.01 0.16 6.57
C VAL A 114 1.42 -0.14 6.14
N MET A 115 1.90 0.55 5.11
CA MET A 115 3.25 0.39 4.58
C MET A 115 3.96 1.75 4.57
N SER A 116 5.26 1.76 4.86
CA SER A 116 6.04 2.99 4.91
C SER A 116 7.41 2.78 4.26
N THR A 117 7.92 3.80 3.58
CA THR A 117 9.26 3.76 2.98
C THR A 117 9.93 5.13 3.00
N GLY A 118 11.24 5.19 3.25
CA GLY A 118 11.99 6.44 3.30
C GLY A 118 13.03 6.46 4.41
N VAL A 119 13.18 7.60 5.07
CA VAL A 119 14.19 7.80 6.12
C VAL A 119 13.89 6.94 7.35
N ILE A 120 14.92 6.30 7.92
CA ILE A 120 14.87 5.46 9.13
C ILE A 120 15.23 6.31 10.36
N GLY A 121 14.64 6.01 11.52
CA GLY A 121 14.96 6.65 12.81
C GLY A 121 14.26 7.99 13.05
N VAL A 122 13.37 8.41 12.16
CA VAL A 122 12.63 9.68 12.26
C VAL A 122 11.15 9.38 12.54
N PRO A 123 10.54 9.94 13.60
CA PRO A 123 9.11 9.78 13.86
C PRO A 123 8.23 10.28 12.72
N LEU A 124 7.04 9.70 12.55
CA LEU A 124 6.10 10.14 11.53
C LEU A 124 5.53 11.54 11.86
N PRO A 125 5.42 12.44 10.86
CA PRO A 125 4.70 13.70 11.02
C PRO A 125 3.19 13.45 10.96
N MET A 126 2.61 12.99 12.07
CA MET A 126 1.25 12.45 12.10
C MET A 126 0.16 13.41 11.61
N ASP A 127 0.27 14.71 11.82
CA ASP A 127 -0.72 15.68 11.30
C ASP A 127 -0.75 15.69 9.77
N ARG A 128 0.42 15.54 9.13
CA ARG A 128 0.53 15.43 7.67
C ARG A 128 0.00 14.10 7.17
N ILE A 129 0.29 13.01 7.89
CA ILE A 129 -0.24 11.70 7.56
C ILE A 129 -1.78 11.71 7.61
N LYS A 130 -2.39 12.26 8.66
CA LYS A 130 -3.86 12.37 8.78
C LYS A 130 -4.48 13.18 7.64
N LYS A 131 -3.83 14.29 7.25
CA LYS A 131 -4.23 15.05 6.06
C LYS A 131 -4.17 14.18 4.79
N GLY A 132 -3.07 13.47 4.58
CA GLY A 132 -2.90 12.57 3.44
C GLY A 132 -3.92 11.44 3.40
N VAL A 133 -4.24 10.84 4.54
CA VAL A 133 -5.32 9.84 4.69
C VAL A 133 -6.66 10.43 4.26
N ASN A 134 -7.02 11.60 4.78
CA ASN A 134 -8.28 12.28 4.44
C ASN A 134 -8.39 12.60 2.94
N GLU A 135 -7.31 13.09 2.33
CA GLU A 135 -7.26 13.38 0.89
C GLU A 135 -7.35 12.11 0.04
N CYS A 136 -6.66 11.04 0.45
CA CYS A 136 -6.73 9.74 -0.25
C CYS A 136 -8.15 9.17 -0.21
N VAL A 137 -8.81 9.14 0.94
CA VAL A 137 -10.17 8.56 1.03
C VAL A 137 -11.17 9.33 0.17
N LYS A 138 -11.07 10.66 0.11
CA LYS A 138 -11.94 11.51 -0.72
C LYS A 138 -11.76 11.34 -2.22
N SER A 139 -10.63 10.78 -2.66
CA SER A 139 -10.23 10.71 -4.07
C SER A 139 -10.07 9.28 -4.60
N LEU A 140 -10.64 8.29 -3.91
CA LEU A 140 -10.69 6.90 -4.37
C LEU A 140 -11.35 6.81 -5.76
N SER A 141 -10.67 6.12 -6.67
CA SER A 141 -11.13 5.91 -8.04
C SER A 141 -10.43 4.69 -8.66
N SER A 142 -11.07 4.03 -9.63
CA SER A 142 -10.45 3.01 -10.47
C SER A 142 -9.35 3.58 -11.39
N GLU A 143 -9.37 4.89 -11.65
CA GLU A 143 -8.48 5.54 -12.63
C GLU A 143 -7.18 6.08 -12.02
N ASN A 144 -7.04 6.03 -10.70
CA ASN A 144 -5.93 6.68 -9.98
C ASN A 144 -4.67 5.80 -9.81
N HIS A 145 -4.65 4.62 -10.43
CA HIS A 145 -3.60 3.61 -10.28
C HIS A 145 -2.18 4.17 -10.48
N LEU A 146 -1.97 4.95 -11.55
CA LEU A 146 -0.67 5.52 -11.88
C LEU A 146 -0.22 6.56 -10.85
N ASN A 147 -1.15 7.33 -10.29
CA ASN A 147 -0.84 8.31 -9.25
C ASN A 147 -0.46 7.60 -7.94
N SER A 148 -1.13 6.50 -7.59
CA SER A 148 -0.74 5.67 -6.45
C SER A 148 0.65 5.05 -6.63
N ALA A 149 0.97 4.55 -7.82
CA ALA A 149 2.31 4.04 -8.14
C ALA A 149 3.39 5.13 -8.02
N LYS A 150 3.08 6.38 -8.39
CA LYS A 150 3.97 7.54 -8.20
C LYS A 150 4.14 7.90 -6.72
N ALA A 151 3.07 7.85 -5.93
CA ALA A 151 3.10 8.29 -4.53
C ALA A 151 4.02 7.45 -3.63
N ILE A 152 4.16 6.16 -3.95
CA ILE A 152 5.01 5.25 -3.17
C ILE A 152 6.50 5.39 -3.51
N MET A 153 6.86 6.13 -4.56
CA MET A 153 8.23 6.31 -5.02
C MET A 153 9.11 7.07 -3.99
N THR A 154 10.39 6.71 -3.98
CA THR A 154 11.43 7.39 -3.19
C THR A 154 12.54 7.90 -4.08
N THR A 155 13.61 7.12 -4.26
CA THR A 155 14.71 7.38 -5.21
C THR A 155 14.45 6.77 -6.58
N ASP A 156 13.26 6.20 -6.78
CA ASP A 156 12.79 5.68 -8.05
C ASP A 156 12.77 6.78 -9.13
N THR A 157 13.21 6.45 -10.34
CA THR A 157 13.19 7.38 -11.50
C THR A 157 11.88 7.32 -12.29
N VAL A 158 11.18 6.19 -12.23
CA VAL A 158 9.90 5.94 -12.89
C VAL A 158 8.96 5.16 -11.97
N PRO A 159 7.63 5.33 -12.07
CA PRO A 159 6.66 4.47 -11.41
C PRO A 159 6.70 3.05 -12.01
N LYS A 160 6.32 2.03 -11.22
CA LYS A 160 6.20 0.64 -11.71
C LYS A 160 4.81 0.13 -11.38
N GLU A 161 4.04 -0.10 -12.42
CA GLU A 161 2.74 -0.78 -12.37
C GLU A 161 2.63 -1.75 -13.55
N TYR A 162 1.86 -2.81 -13.37
CA TYR A 162 1.59 -3.77 -14.41
C TYR A 162 0.27 -4.49 -14.13
N ALA A 163 -0.43 -4.92 -15.17
CA ALA A 163 -1.62 -5.72 -15.03
C ALA A 163 -1.75 -6.75 -16.16
N VAL A 164 -2.38 -7.88 -15.85
CA VAL A 164 -2.64 -8.97 -16.80
C VAL A 164 -4.05 -9.50 -16.63
N ALA A 165 -4.67 -9.91 -17.73
CA ALA A 165 -5.83 -10.77 -17.76
C ALA A 165 -5.38 -12.22 -18.00
N VAL A 166 -5.90 -13.15 -17.20
CA VAL A 166 -5.61 -14.58 -17.28
C VAL A 166 -6.90 -15.31 -17.61
N GLN A 167 -6.92 -16.02 -18.74
CA GLN A 167 -8.03 -16.90 -19.09
C GLN A 167 -7.89 -18.22 -18.31
N LEU A 168 -8.84 -18.47 -17.41
CA LEU A 168 -9.04 -19.72 -16.70
C LEU A 168 -10.22 -20.51 -17.31
N SER A 169 -10.41 -21.74 -16.88
CA SER A 169 -11.56 -22.57 -17.29
C SER A 169 -12.90 -21.98 -16.85
N GLU A 170 -12.93 -21.26 -15.73
CA GLU A 170 -14.14 -20.70 -15.12
C GLU A 170 -14.41 -19.25 -15.52
N GLY A 171 -13.48 -18.61 -16.25
CA GLY A 171 -13.63 -17.22 -16.66
C GLY A 171 -12.30 -16.48 -16.80
N ILE A 172 -12.39 -15.15 -16.94
CA ILE A 172 -11.23 -14.26 -16.99
C ILE A 172 -11.02 -13.66 -15.60
N VAL A 173 -9.81 -13.81 -15.07
CA VAL A 173 -9.36 -13.11 -13.87
C VAL A 173 -8.32 -12.06 -14.23
N ARG A 174 -8.28 -10.98 -13.46
CA ARG A 174 -7.34 -9.87 -13.61
C ARG A 174 -6.42 -9.86 -12.41
N ILE A 175 -5.16 -9.57 -12.67
CA ILE A 175 -4.14 -9.40 -11.65
C ILE A 175 -3.47 -8.07 -11.94
N GLY A 176 -3.59 -7.16 -10.98
CA GLY A 176 -3.03 -5.81 -11.03
C GLY A 176 -1.96 -5.63 -9.98
N GLY A 177 -0.93 -4.83 -10.25
CA GLY A 177 0.16 -4.63 -9.32
C GLY A 177 0.84 -3.29 -9.45
N MET A 178 1.40 -2.82 -8.34
CA MET A 178 2.36 -1.73 -8.31
C MET A 178 3.52 -2.08 -7.38
N ALA A 179 4.69 -1.52 -7.67
CA ALA A 179 5.88 -1.72 -6.85
C ALA A 179 6.79 -0.48 -6.86
N LYS A 180 7.64 -0.40 -5.83
CA LYS A 180 8.73 0.59 -5.76
C LYS A 180 9.96 -0.01 -5.14
N GLY A 181 11.10 0.62 -5.41
CA GLY A 181 12.40 0.15 -4.97
C GLY A 181 13.45 0.43 -6.04
N ALA A 182 14.46 1.22 -5.68
CA ALA A 182 15.58 1.54 -6.57
C ALA A 182 16.93 1.51 -5.84
N GLY A 183 16.95 1.76 -4.53
CA GLY A 183 18.12 1.64 -3.67
C GLY A 183 17.80 0.75 -2.46
N MET A 184 18.84 0.20 -1.83
CA MET A 184 18.71 -0.76 -0.71
C MET A 184 17.85 -1.99 -1.10
N ILE A 185 17.99 -2.46 -2.35
CA ILE A 185 17.34 -3.66 -2.86
C ILE A 185 18.33 -4.82 -2.78
N CYS A 186 18.07 -5.74 -1.86
CA CYS A 186 18.68 -7.05 -1.81
C CYS A 186 17.56 -8.09 -1.87
N PRO A 187 17.63 -9.14 -2.73
CA PRO A 187 16.52 -10.05 -3.05
C PRO A 187 15.86 -10.74 -1.85
N ASN A 188 16.47 -10.70 -0.67
CA ASN A 188 15.89 -11.19 0.58
C ASN A 188 14.90 -10.17 1.21
N MET A 189 14.07 -9.53 0.37
CA MET A 189 13.03 -8.57 0.75
C MET A 189 13.53 -7.35 1.55
N ALA A 190 14.57 -6.67 1.08
CA ALA A 190 14.93 -5.34 1.60
C ALA A 190 14.25 -4.22 0.79
N THR A 191 13.61 -3.28 1.49
CA THR A 191 13.11 -1.94 1.05
C THR A 191 12.18 -1.84 -0.18
N MET A 192 11.84 -2.98 -0.78
CA MET A 192 10.81 -3.09 -1.82
C MET A 192 9.43 -3.07 -1.17
N LEU A 193 8.53 -2.24 -1.70
CA LEU A 193 7.10 -2.32 -1.40
C LEU A 193 6.40 -2.74 -2.69
N SER A 194 5.50 -3.72 -2.58
CA SER A 194 4.61 -4.11 -3.67
C SER A 194 3.23 -4.44 -3.12
N VAL A 195 2.22 -4.07 -3.89
CA VAL A 195 0.83 -4.46 -3.66
C VAL A 195 0.33 -5.10 -4.94
N ILE A 196 -0.38 -6.22 -4.78
CA ILE A 196 -1.02 -6.95 -5.87
C ILE A 196 -2.49 -7.10 -5.52
N THR A 197 -3.37 -6.87 -6.50
CA THR A 197 -4.81 -7.09 -6.41
C THR A 197 -5.21 -8.16 -7.40
N THR A 198 -6.30 -8.87 -7.11
CA THR A 198 -6.93 -9.78 -8.06
C THR A 198 -8.42 -9.91 -7.77
N ASP A 199 -9.21 -10.11 -8.83
CA ASP A 199 -10.63 -10.45 -8.75
C ASP A 199 -10.87 -11.97 -8.78
N ALA A 200 -9.80 -12.78 -8.65
CA ALA A 200 -9.91 -14.22 -8.50
C ALA A 200 -10.48 -14.61 -7.13
N GLY A 201 -11.47 -15.51 -7.13
CA GLY A 201 -12.00 -16.12 -5.91
C GLY A 201 -11.02 -17.14 -5.32
N ILE A 202 -10.16 -16.68 -4.39
CA ILE A 202 -9.14 -17.52 -3.75
C ILE A 202 -9.54 -17.80 -2.30
N THR A 203 -9.50 -19.06 -1.87
CA THR A 203 -9.69 -19.44 -0.46
C THR A 203 -8.42 -19.21 0.36
N LYS A 204 -8.58 -18.90 1.64
CA LYS A 204 -7.48 -18.72 2.61
C LYS A 204 -6.65 -20.00 2.80
#